data_AF-A0A819P2J8-F1
#
_entry.id   AF-A0A819P2J8-F1
#
_cell.length_a   1.000
_cell.length_b   1.000
_cell.length_c   1.000
_cell.angle_alpha   90.00
_cell.angle_beta   90.00
_cell.angle_gamma   90.00
#
_symmetry.space_group_name_H-M   'P 1'
#
loop_
_entity.id
_entity.type
_entity.pdbx_description
1 polymer ?
#
loop_
_entity_poly.entity_id
_entity_poly.type
_entity_poly.pdbx_seq_one_letter_code
_entity_poly.pdbx_strand_id
1 'polypeptide(L)'
;MYLSPPSPHNHYQHRHRHHSSSSHKKDSTENDQQRTNYIIDTFLKSFTNDIRENPKAWRNRFRKMAANEFSFYRGSAVLFYRDMLYDSKYDPWLKKCKEASHVFIHGDLHGENFGTYIDRHGIINFDVNDFDEGYIGPFTWDVKRLVASINLITYSKAYSDEKIAQLIRCLVSSYLK
;
A
#
# COMPACT_ATOMS: atom_id res chain seq x y z
N MET A 1 -1.93 24.94 -61.26
CA MET A 1 -3.28 24.67 -61.80
C MET A 1 -3.46 23.15 -61.80
N TYR A 2 -4.63 22.63 -61.42
CA TYR A 2 -5.06 21.22 -61.41
C TYR A 2 -4.50 20.22 -60.37
N LEU A 3 -5.40 19.30 -59.98
CA LEU A 3 -5.23 18.12 -59.09
C LEU A 3 -5.01 16.86 -59.99
N SER A 4 -5.02 15.57 -59.60
CA SER A 4 -5.37 14.77 -58.40
C SER A 4 -4.89 13.30 -58.67
N PRO A 5 -5.24 12.23 -57.91
CA PRO A 5 -5.05 11.89 -56.49
C PRO A 5 -4.19 10.56 -56.34
N PRO A 6 -4.53 9.42 -55.64
CA PRO A 6 -3.55 8.75 -54.75
C PRO A 6 -3.37 7.21 -54.94
N SER A 7 -2.85 6.53 -53.89
CA SER A 7 -2.73 5.06 -53.63
C SER A 7 -1.38 4.42 -54.03
N PRO A 8 -0.91 3.30 -53.39
CA PRO A 8 -1.69 2.08 -53.12
C PRO A 8 -1.73 1.55 -51.66
N HIS A 9 -2.89 0.99 -51.33
CA HIS A 9 -3.16 -0.23 -50.53
C HIS A 9 -2.09 -0.75 -49.56
N ASN A 10 -2.46 -0.82 -48.27
CA ASN A 10 -1.80 -1.67 -47.28
C ASN A 10 -2.73 -2.82 -46.88
N HIS A 11 -2.34 -4.07 -47.16
CA HIS A 11 -3.15 -5.25 -46.88
C HIS A 11 -3.06 -5.66 -45.41
N TYR A 12 -4.18 -5.59 -44.67
CA TYR A 12 -4.30 -6.22 -43.36
C TYR A 12 -4.40 -7.75 -43.50
N GLN A 13 -3.29 -8.46 -43.28
CA GLN A 13 -3.33 -9.90 -43.03
C GLN A 13 -3.56 -10.18 -41.55
N HIS A 14 -4.72 -10.74 -41.21
CA HIS A 14 -4.97 -11.31 -39.89
C HIS A 14 -4.05 -12.52 -39.64
N ARG A 15 -3.07 -12.39 -38.74
CA ARG A 15 -2.40 -13.55 -38.13
C ARG A 15 -3.04 -13.87 -36.79
N HIS A 16 -3.83 -14.94 -36.77
CA HIS A 16 -4.24 -15.60 -35.52
C HIS A 16 -2.98 -16.07 -34.77
N ARG A 17 -2.72 -15.54 -33.57
CA ARG A 17 -1.73 -16.09 -32.64
C ARG A 17 -2.42 -17.00 -31.63
N HIS A 18 -2.23 -18.31 -31.76
CA HIS A 18 -2.56 -19.24 -30.69
C HIS A 18 -1.49 -19.21 -29.60
N HIS A 19 -1.92 -18.87 -28.38
CA HIS A 19 -1.40 -19.31 -27.07
C HIS A 19 0.10 -19.14 -26.74
N SER A 20 0.37 -18.22 -25.81
CA SER A 20 1.59 -18.17 -24.98
C SER A 20 1.21 -18.03 -23.50
N SER A 21 0.65 -19.08 -22.90
CA SER A 21 0.25 -19.08 -21.47
C SER A 21 1.30 -19.67 -20.51
N SER A 22 2.33 -20.34 -21.03
CA SER A 22 3.33 -21.05 -20.21
C SER A 22 4.40 -20.14 -19.60
N SER A 23 4.92 -19.17 -20.37
CA SER A 23 5.97 -18.24 -19.90
C SER A 23 5.47 -17.32 -18.78
N HIS A 24 4.33 -16.64 -18.99
CA HIS A 24 3.71 -15.75 -18.01
C HIS A 24 3.53 -16.39 -16.63
N LYS A 25 3.18 -17.67 -16.59
CA LYS A 25 2.94 -18.40 -15.33
C LYS A 25 4.24 -18.74 -14.60
N LYS A 26 5.33 -18.95 -15.33
CA LYS A 26 6.67 -19.20 -14.76
C LYS A 26 7.27 -17.91 -14.20
N ASP A 27 7.19 -16.82 -14.97
CA ASP A 27 7.68 -15.51 -14.56
C ASP A 27 6.92 -14.98 -13.32
N SER A 28 5.60 -15.22 -13.23
CA SER A 28 4.83 -14.87 -12.03
C SER A 28 5.28 -15.65 -10.79
N THR A 29 5.45 -16.98 -10.90
CA THR A 29 5.90 -17.79 -9.76
C THR A 29 7.30 -17.45 -9.27
N GLU A 30 8.19 -17.02 -10.15
CA GLU A 30 9.54 -16.59 -9.77
C GLU A 30 9.49 -15.25 -9.01
N ASN A 31 8.67 -14.31 -9.47
CA ASN A 31 8.41 -13.04 -8.78
C ASN A 31 7.75 -13.25 -7.41
N ASP A 32 6.76 -14.14 -7.31
CA ASP A 32 6.09 -14.49 -6.05
C ASP A 32 7.08 -15.09 -5.02
N GLN A 33 8.00 -15.94 -5.47
CA GLN A 33 9.05 -16.50 -4.61
C GLN A 33 10.07 -15.44 -4.17
N GLN A 34 10.48 -14.53 -5.07
CA GLN A 34 11.37 -13.42 -4.74
C GLN A 34 10.70 -12.48 -3.71
N ARG A 35 9.42 -12.16 -3.88
CA ARG A 35 8.64 -11.34 -2.95
C ARG A 35 8.47 -12.02 -1.59
N THR A 36 8.19 -13.32 -1.57
CA THR A 36 8.12 -14.13 -0.34
C THR A 36 9.44 -14.09 0.43
N ASN A 37 10.57 -14.28 -0.25
CA ASN A 37 11.89 -14.23 0.36
C ASN A 37 12.20 -12.84 0.94
N TYR A 38 11.82 -11.76 0.23
CA TYR A 38 11.99 -10.39 0.71
C TYR A 38 11.14 -10.08 1.96
N ILE A 39 9.91 -10.61 2.05
CA ILE A 39 9.07 -10.49 3.25
C ILE A 39 9.75 -11.19 4.43
N ILE A 40 10.19 -12.44 4.26
CA ILE A 40 10.88 -13.21 5.30
C ILE A 40 12.16 -12.50 5.76
N ASP A 41 12.99 -12.05 4.82
CA ASP A 41 14.23 -11.29 5.09
C ASP A 41 13.96 -10.03 5.92
N THR A 42 12.90 -9.29 5.57
CA THR A 42 12.49 -8.08 6.28
C THR A 42 12.12 -8.38 7.73
N PHE A 43 11.26 -9.37 7.96
CA PHE A 43 10.85 -9.76 9.32
C PHE A 43 12.01 -10.30 10.16
N LEU A 44 12.89 -11.12 9.58
CA LEU A 44 14.07 -11.63 10.29
C LEU A 44 15.04 -10.50 10.65
N LYS A 45 15.32 -9.57 9.73
CA LYS A 45 16.20 -8.43 10.01
C LYS A 45 15.67 -7.50 11.09
N SER A 46 14.36 -7.27 11.14
CA SER A 46 13.75 -6.35 12.10
C SER A 46 13.50 -6.98 13.48
N PHE A 47 13.17 -8.28 13.55
CA PHE A 47 12.58 -8.87 14.75
C PHE A 47 13.27 -10.14 15.27
N THR A 48 14.46 -10.51 14.77
CA THR A 48 15.16 -11.74 15.21
C THR A 48 15.36 -11.82 16.73
N ASN A 49 15.65 -10.70 17.40
CA ASN A 49 15.86 -10.68 18.85
C ASN A 49 14.54 -10.88 19.59
N ASP A 50 13.51 -10.07 19.28
CA ASP A 50 12.17 -10.17 19.86
C ASP A 50 11.56 -11.58 19.69
N ILE A 51 11.77 -12.21 18.53
CA ILE A 51 11.32 -13.58 18.22
C ILE A 51 12.03 -14.60 19.11
N ARG A 52 13.30 -14.39 19.45
CA ARG A 52 14.07 -15.25 20.37
C ARG A 52 13.67 -15.02 21.83
N GLU A 53 13.43 -13.77 22.22
CA GLU A 53 13.04 -13.39 23.58
C GLU A 53 11.61 -13.87 23.93
N ASN A 54 10.65 -13.70 23.01
CA ASN A 54 9.28 -14.16 23.23
C ASN A 54 8.67 -14.92 22.01
N PRO A 55 9.10 -16.18 21.77
CA PRO A 55 8.59 -16.98 20.66
C PRO A 55 7.08 -17.22 20.71
N LYS A 56 6.47 -17.23 21.92
CA LYS A 56 5.03 -17.48 22.09
C LYS A 56 4.20 -16.27 21.66
N ALA A 57 4.60 -15.06 22.04
CA ALA A 57 3.96 -13.83 21.57
C ALA A 57 4.07 -13.68 20.05
N TRP A 58 5.26 -13.94 19.49
CA TRP A 58 5.47 -13.86 18.03
C TRP A 58 4.65 -14.87 17.24
N ARG A 59 4.54 -16.14 17.68
CA ARG A 59 3.60 -17.10 17.06
C ARG A 59 2.15 -16.59 17.07
N ASN A 60 1.73 -15.91 18.13
CA ASN A 60 0.39 -15.33 18.20
C ASN A 60 0.24 -14.09 17.29
N ARG A 61 1.28 -13.24 17.17
CA ARG A 61 1.33 -12.13 16.20
C ARG A 61 1.20 -12.64 14.76
N PHE A 62 1.97 -13.67 14.39
CA PHE A 62 1.88 -14.27 13.05
C PHE A 62 0.51 -14.91 12.77
N ARG A 63 -0.12 -15.56 13.76
CA ARG A 63 -1.51 -16.06 13.60
C ARG A 63 -2.53 -14.96 13.38
N LYS A 64 -2.40 -13.82 14.09
CA LYS A 64 -3.27 -12.65 13.88
C LYS A 64 -3.06 -12.05 12.48
N MET A 65 -1.80 -11.88 12.06
CA MET A 65 -1.47 -11.41 10.71
C MET A 65 -2.05 -12.30 9.61
N ALA A 66 -2.00 -13.63 9.80
CA ALA A 66 -2.52 -14.59 8.82
C ALA A 66 -4.05 -14.67 8.71
N ALA A 67 -4.81 -13.86 9.48
CA ALA A 67 -6.27 -13.93 9.49
C ALA A 67 -6.94 -13.32 8.24
N ASN A 68 -6.33 -12.31 7.63
CA ASN A 68 -6.74 -11.67 6.37
C ASN A 68 -5.67 -10.66 5.91
N GLU A 69 -5.82 -10.16 4.68
CA GLU A 69 -4.89 -9.24 4.01
C GLU A 69 -4.71 -7.93 4.79
N PHE A 70 -5.79 -7.41 5.36
CA PHE A 70 -5.74 -6.20 6.18
C PHE A 70 -4.99 -6.43 7.51
N SER A 71 -5.20 -7.59 8.15
CA SER A 71 -4.51 -7.99 9.39
C SER A 71 -3.02 -8.21 9.15
N PHE A 72 -2.65 -8.79 8.00
CA PHE A 72 -1.27 -8.87 7.54
C PHE A 72 -0.70 -7.46 7.32
N TYR A 73 -1.42 -6.60 6.60
CA TYR A 73 -1.00 -5.25 6.27
C TYR A 73 -0.68 -4.41 7.53
N ARG A 74 -1.61 -4.32 8.49
CA ARG A 74 -1.34 -3.60 9.75
C ARG A 74 -0.22 -4.23 10.56
N GLY A 75 -0.19 -5.56 10.68
CA GLY A 75 0.82 -6.27 11.47
C GLY A 75 2.23 -6.25 10.86
N SER A 76 2.39 -5.79 9.61
CA SER A 76 3.63 -5.78 8.82
C SER A 76 4.17 -4.37 8.52
N ALA A 77 3.93 -3.39 9.39
CA ALA A 77 4.29 -1.98 9.19
C ALA A 77 5.69 -1.74 8.60
N VAL A 78 6.70 -2.43 9.12
CA VAL A 78 8.10 -2.33 8.66
C VAL A 78 8.30 -2.73 7.19
N LEU A 79 7.50 -3.66 6.66
CA LEU A 79 7.53 -4.06 5.25
C LEU A 79 7.04 -2.92 4.35
N PHE A 80 5.93 -2.26 4.74
CA PHE A 80 5.41 -1.10 4.03
C PHE A 80 6.44 0.02 3.96
N TYR A 81 7.08 0.39 5.07
CA TYR A 81 8.11 1.44 5.05
C TYR A 81 9.34 1.06 4.23
N ARG A 82 9.76 -0.20 4.29
CA ARG A 82 10.87 -0.71 3.46
C ARG A 82 10.56 -0.62 1.97
N ASP A 83 9.32 -0.89 1.56
CA ASP A 83 8.86 -0.68 0.17
C ASP A 83 8.78 0.81 -0.18
N MET A 84 8.29 1.66 0.73
CA MET A 84 8.24 3.13 0.55
C MET A 84 9.61 3.79 0.36
N LEU A 85 10.70 3.21 0.87
CA LEU A 85 12.06 3.67 0.57
C LEU A 85 12.40 3.56 -0.92
N TYR A 86 11.85 2.58 -1.65
CA TYR A 86 12.02 2.47 -3.09
C TYR A 86 11.08 3.42 -3.85
N ASP A 87 9.81 3.52 -3.43
CA ASP A 87 8.80 4.39 -4.04
C ASP A 87 9.10 5.90 -3.89
N SER A 88 9.64 6.31 -2.73
CA SER A 88 9.96 7.72 -2.42
C SER A 88 10.84 8.42 -3.45
N LYS A 89 11.68 7.67 -4.18
CA LYS A 89 12.51 8.16 -5.31
C LYS A 89 11.68 8.72 -6.46
N TYR A 90 10.42 8.32 -6.56
CA TYR A 90 9.48 8.72 -7.61
C TYR A 90 8.46 9.75 -7.13
N ASP A 91 8.34 9.97 -5.82
CA ASP A 91 7.34 10.86 -5.21
C ASP A 91 7.48 12.33 -5.69
N PRO A 92 6.46 12.90 -6.37
CA PRO A 92 6.52 14.26 -6.87
C PRO A 92 6.54 15.34 -5.78
N TRP A 93 6.03 15.06 -4.58
CA TRP A 93 6.01 16.04 -3.49
C TRP A 93 7.39 16.22 -2.89
N LEU A 94 8.10 15.11 -2.64
CA LEU A 94 9.47 15.11 -2.09
C LEU A 94 10.49 15.70 -3.09
N LYS A 95 10.19 15.65 -4.39
CA LYS A 95 10.97 16.33 -5.44
C LYS A 95 10.74 17.84 -5.49
N LYS A 96 9.55 18.31 -5.11
CA LYS A 96 9.17 19.74 -5.17
C LYS A 96 9.48 20.49 -3.88
N CYS A 97 9.43 19.82 -2.73
CA CYS A 97 9.59 20.39 -1.40
C CYS A 97 10.39 19.41 -0.53
N LYS A 98 11.56 19.83 -0.02
CA LYS A 98 12.43 18.98 0.81
C LYS A 98 11.95 18.92 2.25
N GLU A 99 11.21 19.93 2.67
CA GLU A 99 10.56 20.06 3.97
C GLU A 99 9.47 18.99 4.10
N ALA A 100 8.80 18.63 2.99
CA ALA A 100 7.81 17.56 2.93
C ALA A 100 8.36 16.15 3.23
N SER A 101 9.69 15.96 3.23
CA SER A 101 10.33 14.70 3.67
C SER A 101 10.77 14.70 5.15
N HIS A 102 10.52 15.78 5.89
CA HIS A 102 10.99 16.00 7.25
C HIS A 102 9.86 16.50 8.17
N VAL A 103 8.71 15.81 8.15
CA VAL A 103 7.60 16.07 9.10
C VAL A 103 7.48 14.91 10.08
N PHE A 104 6.86 15.15 11.24
CA PHE A 104 6.41 14.05 12.08
C PHE A 104 5.27 13.30 11.39
N ILE A 105 5.45 12.00 11.23
CA ILE A 105 4.46 11.04 10.75
C ILE A 105 4.07 10.11 11.89
N HIS A 106 2.83 9.64 11.86
CA HIS A 106 2.23 8.73 12.83
C HIS A 106 2.89 7.35 12.83
N GLY A 107 3.36 6.87 11.69
CA GLY A 107 4.16 5.63 11.61
C GLY A 107 3.38 4.32 11.63
N ASP A 108 2.13 4.28 12.14
CA ASP A 108 1.21 3.16 11.85
C ASP A 108 -0.20 3.59 11.37
N LEU A 109 -0.34 4.72 10.69
CA LEU A 109 -1.67 5.23 10.31
C LEU A 109 -2.46 4.26 9.40
N HIS A 110 -3.45 3.56 9.96
CA HIS A 110 -4.37 2.67 9.25
C HIS A 110 -5.81 2.84 9.72
N GLY A 111 -6.79 2.30 8.96
CA GLY A 111 -8.22 2.51 9.22
C GLY A 111 -8.73 2.14 10.63
N GLU A 112 -8.07 1.21 11.33
CA GLU A 112 -8.39 0.83 12.72
C GLU A 112 -7.66 1.66 13.81
N ASN A 113 -6.80 2.64 13.49
CA ASN A 113 -6.29 3.59 14.50
C ASN A 113 -7.37 4.61 14.88
N PHE A 114 -8.30 4.86 13.95
CA PHE A 114 -9.40 5.78 14.17
C PHE A 114 -10.40 5.18 15.15
N GLY A 115 -10.60 5.85 16.27
CA GLY A 115 -11.54 5.43 17.31
C GLY A 115 -12.36 6.60 17.82
N THR A 116 -13.35 6.29 18.65
CA THR A 116 -14.07 7.29 19.42
C THR A 116 -13.73 7.16 20.90
N TYR A 117 -13.46 8.29 21.56
CA TYR A 117 -13.29 8.36 23.00
C TYR A 117 -14.14 9.49 23.59
N ILE A 118 -14.48 9.35 24.86
CA ILE A 118 -15.16 10.39 25.64
C ILE A 118 -14.08 11.16 26.40
N ASP A 119 -14.01 12.48 26.20
CA ASP A 119 -13.09 13.31 26.97
C ASP A 119 -13.59 13.58 28.40
N ARG A 120 -12.75 14.27 29.20
CA ARG A 120 -13.07 14.67 30.58
C ARG A 120 -14.30 15.58 30.72
N HIS A 121 -14.85 16.10 29.62
CA HIS A 121 -16.03 16.97 29.57
C HIS A 121 -17.28 16.21 29.07
N GLY A 122 -17.17 14.90 28.77
CA GLY A 122 -18.26 14.08 28.27
C GLY A 122 -18.48 14.17 26.76
N ILE A 123 -17.57 14.80 26.01
CA ILE A 123 -17.69 14.98 24.56
C ILE A 123 -17.11 13.76 23.86
N ILE A 124 -17.87 13.18 22.91
CA ILE A 124 -17.38 12.12 22.02
C ILE A 124 -16.49 12.78 20.96
N ASN A 125 -15.19 12.51 21.04
CA ASN A 125 -14.22 12.89 20.03
C ASN A 125 -13.92 11.69 19.13
N PHE A 126 -13.62 11.95 17.86
CA PHE A 126 -13.14 10.97 16.90
C PHE A 126 -11.71 11.35 16.52
N ASP A 127 -10.76 10.46 16.78
CA ASP A 127 -9.33 10.77 16.67
C ASP A 127 -8.51 9.53 16.28
N VAL A 128 -7.25 9.77 15.92
CA VAL A 128 -6.25 8.73 15.74
C VAL A 128 -5.67 8.33 17.09
N ASN A 129 -5.73 7.04 17.40
CA ASN A 129 -5.13 6.47 18.60
C ASN A 129 -3.73 5.91 18.31
N ASP A 130 -2.92 5.86 19.37
CA ASP A 130 -1.62 5.17 19.47
C ASP A 130 -0.49 5.82 18.62
N PHE A 131 0.20 6.80 19.22
CA PHE A 131 1.29 7.56 18.59
C PHE A 131 2.69 6.97 18.87
N ASP A 132 2.78 5.77 19.45
CA ASP A 132 4.04 5.19 19.95
C ASP A 132 5.00 4.77 18.81
N GLU A 133 4.53 4.70 17.57
CA GLU A 133 5.34 4.48 16.36
C GLU A 133 5.69 5.78 15.60
N GLY A 134 5.63 6.96 16.23
CA GLY A 134 5.92 8.24 15.57
C GLY A 134 7.37 8.40 15.07
N TYR A 135 7.55 8.83 13.80
CA TYR A 135 8.86 9.05 13.18
C TYR A 135 8.94 10.40 12.45
N ILE A 136 10.15 10.86 12.12
CA ILE A 136 10.34 11.95 11.15
C ILE A 136 10.48 11.36 9.74
N GLY A 137 9.66 11.79 8.79
CA GLY A 137 9.72 11.31 7.42
C GLY A 137 8.76 12.00 6.45
N PRO A 138 8.58 11.44 5.25
CA PRO A 138 7.62 11.92 4.25
C PRO A 138 6.16 11.81 4.69
N PHE A 139 5.43 12.93 4.71
CA PHE A 139 3.99 12.94 5.01
C PHE A 139 3.18 12.02 4.08
N THR A 140 3.65 11.84 2.84
CA THR A 140 2.98 10.98 1.85
C THR A 140 2.99 9.51 2.25
N TRP A 141 3.86 9.07 3.17
CA TRP A 141 3.89 7.69 3.64
C TRP A 141 2.65 7.35 4.46
N ASP A 142 2.25 8.19 5.41
CA ASP A 142 1.02 8.00 6.19
C ASP A 142 -0.23 8.08 5.32
N VAL A 143 -0.28 9.03 4.38
CA VAL A 143 -1.42 9.16 3.44
C VAL A 143 -1.53 7.90 2.57
N LYS A 144 -0.42 7.41 2.01
CA LYS A 144 -0.38 6.14 1.26
C LYS A 144 -0.75 4.95 2.14
N ARG A 145 -0.30 4.93 3.40
CA ARG A 145 -0.58 3.86 4.36
C ARG A 145 -2.07 3.77 4.67
N LEU A 146 -2.67 4.90 4.99
CA LEU A 146 -4.11 5.00 5.26
C LEU A 146 -4.92 4.61 4.03
N VAL A 147 -4.58 5.13 2.84
CA VAL A 147 -5.24 4.78 1.57
C VAL A 147 -5.18 3.28 1.28
N ALA A 148 -4.01 2.64 1.43
CA ALA A 148 -3.86 1.20 1.24
C ALA A 148 -4.68 0.40 2.27
N SER A 149 -4.71 0.85 3.52
CA SER A 149 -5.50 0.22 4.58
C SER A 149 -7.01 0.28 4.29
N ILE A 150 -7.53 1.43 3.84
CA ILE A 150 -8.93 1.61 3.47
C ILE A 150 -9.28 0.75 2.25
N ASN A 151 -8.40 0.71 1.24
CA ASN A 151 -8.57 -0.15 0.07
C ASN A 151 -8.80 -1.62 0.49
N LEU A 152 -7.92 -2.17 1.33
CA LEU A 152 -8.03 -3.55 1.84
C LEU A 152 -9.31 -3.79 2.66
N ILE A 153 -9.72 -2.83 3.51
CA ILE A 153 -10.99 -2.92 4.24
C ILE A 153 -12.18 -2.93 3.27
N THR A 154 -12.21 -2.06 2.27
CA THR A 154 -13.33 -2.00 1.32
C THR A 154 -13.37 -3.19 0.36
N TYR A 155 -12.21 -3.71 -0.02
CA TYR A 155 -12.07 -4.92 -0.83
C TYR A 155 -12.57 -6.16 -0.09
N SER A 156 -12.18 -6.35 1.17
CA SER A 156 -12.68 -7.45 2.01
C SER A 156 -14.19 -7.37 2.30
N LYS A 157 -14.80 -6.18 2.16
CA LYS A 157 -16.25 -5.94 2.21
C LYS A 157 -16.95 -6.05 0.84
N ALA A 158 -16.25 -6.50 -0.20
CA ALA A 158 -16.76 -6.67 -1.57
C ALA A 158 -17.37 -5.39 -2.19
N TYR A 159 -16.77 -4.23 -1.91
CA TYR A 159 -17.14 -2.99 -2.60
C TYR A 159 -16.58 -3.02 -4.04
N SER A 160 -17.29 -2.40 -5.00
CA SER A 160 -16.80 -2.32 -6.38
C SER A 160 -15.62 -1.37 -6.53
N ASP A 161 -14.76 -1.60 -7.52
CA ASP A 161 -13.56 -0.80 -7.78
C ASP A 161 -13.88 0.70 -7.96
N GLU A 162 -15.03 1.04 -8.57
CA GLU A 162 -15.49 2.43 -8.70
C GLU A 162 -15.82 3.03 -7.33
N LYS A 163 -16.43 2.25 -6.43
CA LYS A 163 -16.78 2.71 -5.09
C LYS A 163 -15.54 2.87 -4.22
N ILE A 164 -14.59 1.94 -4.32
CA ILE A 164 -13.27 2.02 -3.68
C ILE A 164 -12.53 3.27 -4.16
N ALA A 165 -12.45 3.48 -5.48
CA ALA A 165 -11.82 4.67 -6.05
C ALA A 165 -12.52 5.98 -5.64
N GLN A 166 -13.85 5.99 -5.51
CA GLN A 166 -14.59 7.15 -5.01
C GLN A 166 -14.21 7.47 -3.55
N LEU A 167 -14.14 6.45 -2.69
CA LEU A 167 -13.79 6.61 -1.27
C LEU A 167 -12.35 7.07 -1.09
N ILE A 168 -11.40 6.49 -1.82
CA ILE A 168 -9.99 6.88 -1.79
C ILE A 168 -9.80 8.34 -2.26
N ARG A 169 -10.48 8.75 -3.34
CA ARG A 169 -10.47 10.16 -3.78
C ARG A 169 -11.04 11.09 -2.72
N CYS A 170 -12.18 10.73 -2.10
CA CYS A 170 -12.79 11.52 -1.04
C CYS A 170 -11.85 11.71 0.16
N LEU A 171 -11.18 10.63 0.59
CA LEU A 171 -10.19 10.62 1.66
C LEU A 171 -9.02 11.57 1.35
N VAL A 172 -8.35 11.38 0.21
CA VAL A 172 -7.18 12.19 -0.18
C VAL A 172 -7.57 13.65 -0.43
N SER A 173 -8.73 13.94 -1.03
CA SER A 173 -9.22 15.30 -1.19
C SER A 173 -9.66 15.96 0.12
N SER A 174 -9.94 15.20 1.17
CA SER A 174 -10.24 15.73 2.51
C SER A 174 -8.98 16.03 3.29
N TYR A 175 -7.89 15.29 3.08
CA TYR A 175 -6.57 15.56 3.65
C TYR A 175 -5.94 16.87 3.14
N LEU A 176 -6.41 17.40 2.00
CA LEU A 176 -5.93 18.65 1.37
C LEU A 176 -6.73 19.90 1.76
N LYS A 177 -7.66 19.80 2.73
CA LYS A 177 -8.53 20.90 3.18
C LYS A 177 -8.14 21.37 4.58
#